data_AF-A0A9D7JSQ2-F1
#
_entry.id   AF-A0A9D7JSQ2-F1
#
_cell.length_a   1.000
_cell.length_b   1.000
_cell.length_c   1.000
_cell.angle_alpha   90.00
_cell.angle_beta   90.00
_cell.angle_gamma   90.00
#
_symmetry.space_group_name_H-M   'P 1'
#
loop_
_entity.id
_entity.type
_entity.pdbx_description
1 polymer ?
#
loop_
_entity_poly.entity_id
_entity_poly.type
_entity_poly.pdbx_seq_one_letter_code
_entity_poly.pdbx_strand_id
1 'polypeptide(L)'
;MAASDEIYANNIINTLKYPVIDLCGKANFSQLISILQNATCIVSIDTGAIHLAAACNVTCFGIFNGERYGRFAPYPKIMNKNMYSIYPSNVDIQLQNNNSIVSYGSYNEVNSEKVIK
;
A
#
# COMPACT_ATOMS: atom_id res chain seq x y z
N MET A 1 -4.37 3.02 -17.57
CA MET A 1 -4.12 2.72 -16.14
C MET A 1 -5.19 3.24 -15.19
N ALA A 2 -6.10 4.15 -15.59
CA ALA A 2 -7.15 4.68 -14.69
C ALA A 2 -8.48 3.90 -14.67
N ALA A 3 -8.83 3.16 -15.73
CA ALA A 3 -10.15 2.53 -15.86
C ALA A 3 -10.35 1.33 -14.90
N SER A 4 -9.28 0.70 -14.42
CA SER A 4 -9.38 -0.44 -13.50
C SER A 4 -9.69 0.00 -12.06
N ASP A 5 -9.23 1.19 -11.67
CA ASP A 5 -9.27 1.63 -10.28
C ASP A 5 -10.60 2.31 -9.92
N GLU A 6 -11.34 2.76 -10.94
CA GLU A 6 -12.63 3.43 -10.81
C GLU A 6 -13.66 2.58 -10.06
N ILE A 7 -13.72 1.26 -10.33
CA ILE A 7 -14.64 0.35 -9.63
C ILE A 7 -14.31 0.29 -8.14
N TYR A 8 -13.02 0.19 -7.78
CA TYR A 8 -12.59 0.16 -6.39
C TYR A 8 -12.83 1.50 -5.69
N ALA A 9 -12.55 2.61 -6.38
CA ALA A 9 -12.82 3.96 -5.87
C ALA A 9 -14.31 4.16 -5.59
N ASN A 10 -15.17 3.79 -6.55
CA ASN A 10 -16.63 3.88 -6.39
C ASN A 10 -17.14 3.04 -5.22
N ASN A 11 -16.64 1.80 -5.06
CA ASN A 11 -17.00 0.95 -3.93
C ASN A 11 -16.62 1.59 -2.59
N ILE A 12 -15.44 2.20 -2.50
CA ILE A 12 -15.00 2.91 -1.29
C ILE A 12 -15.89 4.13 -1.04
N ILE A 13 -16.07 5.00 -2.04
CA ILE A 13 -16.85 6.23 -1.94
C ILE A 13 -18.29 5.93 -1.47
N ASN A 14 -18.92 4.90 -2.02
CA ASN A 14 -20.29 4.51 -1.68
C ASN A 14 -20.45 3.98 -0.24
N THR A 15 -19.36 3.59 0.43
CA THR A 15 -19.38 3.10 1.82
C THR A 15 -19.04 4.18 2.85
N LEU A 16 -18.50 5.32 2.40
CA LEU A 16 -18.06 6.39 3.29
C LEU A 16 -19.23 7.30 3.66
N LYS A 17 -19.28 7.71 4.92
CA LYS A 17 -20.30 8.63 5.45
C LYS A 17 -19.92 10.11 5.31
N TYR A 18 -18.64 10.37 5.07
CA TYR A 18 -18.08 11.73 4.99
C TYR A 18 -17.87 12.15 3.54
N PRO A 19 -17.87 13.46 3.24
CA PRO A 19 -17.61 13.95 1.88
C PRO A 19 -16.26 13.45 1.33
N VAL A 20 -16.26 13.04 0.07
CA VAL A 20 -15.07 12.54 -0.64
C VAL A 20 -14.82 13.36 -1.89
N ILE A 21 -13.57 13.74 -2.12
CA ILE A 21 -13.11 14.32 -3.38
C ILE A 21 -12.51 13.19 -4.21
N ASP A 22 -13.22 12.74 -5.23
CA ASP A 22 -12.74 11.70 -6.13
C ASP A 22 -11.83 12.26 -7.22
N LEU A 23 -10.54 11.94 -7.11
CA LEU A 23 -9.49 12.28 -8.07
C LEU A 23 -8.97 11.05 -8.85
N CYS A 24 -9.61 9.89 -8.73
CA CYS A 24 -9.23 8.68 -9.44
C CYS A 24 -9.26 8.91 -10.95
N GLY A 25 -8.12 8.69 -11.63
CA GLY A 25 -7.99 8.94 -13.07
C GLY A 25 -8.03 10.41 -13.50
N LYS A 26 -8.17 11.36 -12.57
CA LYS A 26 -8.33 12.80 -12.85
C LYS A 26 -7.09 13.63 -12.53
N ALA A 27 -6.13 13.07 -11.80
CA ALA A 27 -4.85 13.72 -11.51
C ALA A 27 -3.74 13.17 -12.41
N ASN A 28 -2.96 14.07 -13.00
CA ASN A 28 -1.68 13.72 -13.61
C ASN A 28 -0.58 13.56 -12.56
N PHE A 29 0.61 13.13 -12.97
CA PHE A 29 1.72 12.85 -12.06
C PHE A 29 2.15 14.06 -11.22
N SER A 30 2.29 15.24 -11.83
CA SER A 30 2.67 16.46 -11.11
C SER A 30 1.58 16.91 -10.13
N GLN A 31 0.30 16.77 -10.51
CA GLN A 31 -0.83 17.04 -9.63
C GLN A 31 -0.86 16.07 -8.45
N LEU A 32 -0.60 14.78 -8.68
CA LEU A 32 -0.51 13.78 -7.61
C LEU A 32 0.57 14.17 -6.59
N ILE A 33 1.76 14.59 -7.04
CA ILE A 33 2.82 15.07 -6.13
C ILE A 33 2.33 16.26 -5.30
N SER A 34 1.69 17.24 -5.93
CA SER A 34 1.15 18.42 -5.23
C SER A 34 0.09 18.04 -4.19
N ILE A 35 -0.80 17.10 -4.52
CA ILE A 35 -1.80 16.57 -3.59
C ILE A 35 -1.11 15.91 -2.40
N LEU A 36 -0.11 15.06 -2.64
CA LEU A 36 0.63 14.37 -1.58
C LEU A 36 1.34 15.36 -0.66
N GLN A 37 2.01 16.38 -1.21
CA GLN A 37 2.73 17.41 -0.43
C GLN A 37 1.81 18.20 0.52
N ASN A 38 0.52 18.30 0.19
CA ASN A 38 -0.48 18.99 1.01
C ASN A 38 -1.32 18.03 1.87
N ALA A 39 -1.11 16.71 1.76
CA ALA A 39 -1.86 15.73 2.52
C ALA A 39 -1.30 15.59 3.95
N THR A 40 -2.18 15.51 4.95
CA THR A 40 -1.79 15.19 6.33
C THR A 40 -1.22 13.77 6.43
N CYS A 41 -1.83 12.82 5.72
CA CYS A 41 -1.38 11.44 5.64
C CYS A 41 -1.93 10.74 4.40
N ILE A 42 -1.35 9.59 4.07
CA ILE A 42 -1.85 8.66 3.07
C ILE A 42 -2.01 7.26 3.66
N VAL A 43 -3.05 6.55 3.23
CA VAL A 43 -3.20 5.11 3.40
C VAL A 43 -3.16 4.47 2.02
N SER A 44 -2.29 3.49 1.81
CA SER A 44 -2.18 2.82 0.51
C SER A 44 -1.63 1.40 0.66
N ILE A 45 -1.81 0.60 -0.38
CA ILE A 45 -1.12 -0.70 -0.51
C ILE A 45 0.29 -0.51 -1.08
N ASP A 46 1.01 -1.60 -1.32
CA ASP A 46 2.35 -1.60 -1.96
C ASP A 46 2.28 -1.19 -3.45
N THR A 47 2.21 0.12 -3.70
CA THR A 47 2.18 0.76 -5.03
C THR A 47 3.15 1.94 -5.10
N GLY A 48 3.43 2.44 -6.31
CA GLY A 48 4.28 3.62 -6.48
C GLY A 48 3.82 4.85 -5.69
N ALA A 49 2.51 5.00 -5.40
CA ALA A 49 1.97 6.16 -4.69
C ALA A 49 2.46 6.25 -3.23
N ILE A 50 2.58 5.13 -2.52
CA ILE A 50 3.04 5.14 -1.12
C ILE A 50 4.52 5.53 -1.03
N HIS A 51 5.33 5.08 -1.98
CA HIS A 51 6.75 5.41 -2.07
C HIS A 51 6.96 6.87 -2.47
N LEU A 52 6.13 7.39 -3.38
CA LEU A 52 6.15 8.80 -3.76
C LEU A 52 5.77 9.71 -2.57
N ALA A 53 4.78 9.31 -1.79
CA ALA A 53 4.38 10.03 -0.58
C ALA A 53 5.49 10.02 0.48
N ALA A 54 6.18 8.89 0.65
CA ALA A 54 7.34 8.80 1.54
C ALA A 54 8.47 9.75 1.09
N ALA A 55 8.71 9.88 -0.22
CA ALA A 55 9.68 10.84 -0.77
C ALA A 55 9.25 12.31 -0.55
N CYS A 56 7.95 12.59 -0.49
CA CYS A 56 7.40 13.90 -0.14
C CYS A 56 7.37 14.15 1.39
N ASN A 57 7.94 13.25 2.20
CA ASN A 57 7.94 13.30 3.67
C ASN A 57 6.54 13.33 4.33
N VAL A 58 5.54 12.77 3.63
CA VAL A 58 4.16 12.64 4.11
C VAL A 58 4.06 11.50 5.12
N THR A 59 3.16 11.60 6.10
CA THR A 59 2.84 10.48 7.00
C THR A 59 2.16 9.36 6.20
N CYS A 60 2.79 8.20 6.14
CA CYS A 60 2.38 7.09 5.28
C CYS A 60 2.00 5.87 6.09
N PHE A 61 0.80 5.35 5.88
CA PHE A 61 0.34 4.05 6.39
C PHE A 61 0.24 3.08 5.21
N GLY A 62 1.29 2.29 5.01
CA GLY A 62 1.37 1.32 3.92
C GLY A 62 0.91 -0.06 4.39
N ILE A 63 -0.03 -0.67 3.68
CA ILE A 63 -0.51 -2.03 3.92
C ILE A 63 0.24 -2.98 2.99
N PHE A 64 1.05 -3.85 3.56
CA PHE A 64 1.94 -4.75 2.83
C PHE A 64 1.59 -6.21 3.11
N ASN A 65 1.63 -7.06 2.07
CA ASN A 65 1.35 -8.49 2.22
C ASN A 65 2.52 -9.27 2.86
N GLY A 66 3.73 -8.70 2.91
CA GLY A 66 4.93 -9.33 3.46
C GLY A 66 5.79 -10.14 2.47
N GLU A 67 5.33 -10.40 1.24
CA GLU A 67 6.04 -11.23 0.26
C GLU A 67 7.44 -10.69 -0.09
N ARG A 68 7.57 -9.36 -0.13
CA ARG A 68 8.82 -8.65 -0.50
C ARG A 68 9.39 -7.87 0.68
N TYR A 69 9.23 -8.40 1.89
CA TYR A 69 9.73 -7.74 3.09
C TYR A 69 11.24 -7.48 3.03
N GLY A 70 11.65 -6.32 3.51
CA GLY A 70 13.03 -5.83 3.45
C GLY A 70 13.45 -5.26 2.09
N ARG A 71 12.74 -5.57 0.99
CA ARG A 71 13.06 -5.03 -0.34
C ARG A 71 12.48 -3.63 -0.55
N PHE A 72 11.20 -3.46 -0.24
CA PHE A 72 10.47 -2.19 -0.43
C PHE A 72 9.82 -1.67 0.85
N ALA A 73 9.62 -2.53 1.85
CA ALA A 73 9.12 -2.16 3.17
C ALA A 73 9.58 -3.19 4.23
N PRO A 74 9.83 -2.78 5.48
CA PRO A 74 9.68 -1.43 6.00
C PRO A 74 10.85 -0.52 5.58
N TYR A 75 10.60 0.78 5.50
CA TYR A 75 11.67 1.75 5.30
C TYR A 75 12.52 1.83 6.57
N PRO A 76 13.86 1.89 6.45
CA PRO A 76 14.72 2.17 7.59
C PRO A 76 14.28 3.49 8.26
N LYS A 77 14.07 3.47 9.58
CA LYS A 77 13.58 4.66 10.31
C LYS A 77 14.52 5.86 10.22
N ILE A 78 15.82 5.61 10.01
CA ILE A 78 16.82 6.66 9.72
C ILE A 78 16.55 7.37 8.38
N MET A 79 16.01 6.66 7.38
CA MET A 79 15.68 7.23 6.08
C MET A 79 14.30 7.88 6.08
N ASN A 80 13.33 7.24 6.72
CA ASN A 80 11.98 7.78 6.80
C ASN A 80 11.29 7.35 8.11
N LYS A 81 11.06 8.31 8.99
CA LYS A 81 10.36 8.10 10.27
C LYS A 81 8.83 8.07 10.11
N ASN A 82 8.32 8.62 9.01
CA ASN A 82 6.92 8.83 8.73
C ASN A 82 6.27 7.65 7.97
N MET A 83 7.03 6.62 7.62
CA MET A 83 6.55 5.41 6.96
C MET A 83 6.21 4.33 8.00
N TYR A 84 4.94 3.99 8.09
CA TYR A 84 4.38 2.94 8.93
C TYR A 84 3.96 1.77 8.04
N SER A 85 4.69 0.67 8.11
CA SER A 85 4.39 -0.55 7.38
C SER A 85 3.53 -1.45 8.25
N ILE A 86 2.32 -1.74 7.77
CA ILE A 86 1.32 -2.59 8.42
C ILE A 86 1.28 -3.90 7.67
N TYR A 87 1.41 -5.01 8.41
CA TYR A 87 1.38 -6.36 7.87
C TYR A 87 0.22 -7.17 8.48
N PRO A 88 -0.25 -8.22 7.81
CA PRO A 88 -1.14 -9.20 8.41
C PRO A 88 -0.51 -9.87 9.65
N SER A 89 -1.33 -10.24 10.65
CA SER A 89 -0.82 -10.78 11.91
C SER A 89 0.03 -12.04 11.75
N ASN A 90 -0.25 -12.89 10.75
CA ASN A 90 0.58 -14.06 10.47
C ASN A 90 2.00 -13.67 10.04
N VAL A 91 2.14 -12.56 9.31
CA VAL A 91 3.44 -12.02 8.91
C VAL A 91 4.18 -11.43 10.12
N ASP A 92 3.48 -10.67 10.98
CA ASP A 92 4.08 -10.12 12.20
C ASP A 92 4.62 -11.23 13.11
N ILE A 93 3.87 -12.32 13.28
CA ILE A 93 4.30 -13.50 14.05
C ILE A 93 5.54 -14.15 13.43
N GLN A 94 5.57 -14.30 12.10
CA GLN A 94 6.73 -14.87 11.40
C GLN A 94 7.99 -14.00 11.57
N LEU A 95 7.84 -12.68 11.47
CA LEU A 95 8.92 -11.72 11.66
C LEU A 95 9.50 -11.77 13.07
N GLN A 96 8.65 -11.91 14.09
CA GLN A 96 9.07 -12.03 15.49
C GLN A 96 9.86 -13.32 15.76
N ASN A 97 9.51 -14.42 15.07
CA ASN A 97 10.07 -15.74 15.37
C ASN A 97 11.36 -16.08 14.61
N ASN A 98 11.53 -15.63 13.36
CA ASN A 98 12.58 -16.16 12.48
C ASN A 98 13.46 -15.10 11.75
N ASN A 99 13.34 -13.81 12.08
CA ASN A 99 14.08 -12.70 11.41
C ASN A 99 14.01 -12.69 9.86
N SER A 100 13.17 -13.53 9.27
CA SER A 100 13.02 -13.76 7.84
C SER A 100 11.62 -14.29 7.59
N ILE A 101 10.87 -13.61 6.72
CA ILE A 101 9.59 -14.13 6.23
C ILE A 101 9.93 -15.21 5.22
N VAL A 102 9.41 -16.41 5.43
CA VAL A 102 9.38 -17.43 4.38
C VAL A 102 8.50 -16.85 3.28
N SER A 103 9.13 -16.41 2.18
CA SER A 103 8.43 -15.97 0.97
C SER A 103 7.31 -16.97 0.70
N TYR A 104 6.05 -16.53 0.74
CA TYR A 104 5.00 -17.32 0.11
C TYR A 104 5.48 -17.61 -1.32
N GLY A 105 5.42 -18.89 -1.69
CA GLY A 105 6.12 -19.43 -2.85
C GLY A 105 5.86 -18.61 -4.11
N SER A 106 6.85 -18.70 -5.01
CA SER A 106 6.76 -18.25 -6.40
C SER A 106 5.33 -18.39 -6.93
N TYR A 107 4.84 -17.39 -7.68
CA TYR A 107 3.54 -17.35 -8.38
C TYR A 107 3.12 -18.68 -9.04
N ASN A 108 4.07 -19.59 -9.30
CA ASN A 108 3.89 -20.95 -9.80
C ASN A 108 3.18 -21.93 -8.84
N GLU A 109 2.97 -21.60 -7.55
CA GLU A 109 2.28 -22.49 -6.60
C GLU A 109 0.79 -22.17 -6.39
N VAL A 110 0.28 -21.11 -7.02
CA VAL A 110 -1.13 -20.71 -6.95
C VAL A 110 -1.88 -21.29 -8.16
N ASN A 111 -2.50 -22.46 -7.98
CA ASN A 111 -3.49 -23.01 -8.92
C ASN A 111 -4.87 -22.39 -8.65
N SER A 112 -5.65 -22.12 -9.70
CA SER A 112 -7.02 -21.60 -9.65
C SER A 112 -7.95 -22.43 -8.75
N GLU A 113 -7.66 -23.73 -8.57
CA GLU A 113 -8.42 -24.65 -7.70
C GLU A 113 -8.25 -24.36 -6.19
N LYS A 114 -7.21 -23.64 -5.76
CA LYS A 114 -7.00 -23.33 -4.32
C LYS A 114 -7.65 -22.01 -3.88
N VAL A 115 -8.06 -21.16 -4.82
CA VAL A 115 -8.56 -19.80 -4.53
C VAL A 115 -10.08 -19.71 -4.63
N ILE A 116 -10.74 -20.64 -5.33
CA ILE A 116 -12.20 -20.69 -5.42
C ILE A 116 -12.65 -22.07 -4.96
N LYS A 117 -13.42 -22.13 -3.87
CA LYS A 117 -14.26 -23.29 -3.56
C LYS A 117 -15.43 -23.34 -4.53
#